data_AF-A0A941N8M4-F1
#
_entry.id   AF-A0A941N8M4-F1
#
_cell.length_a   1.000
_cell.length_b   1.000
_cell.length_c   1.000
_cell.angle_alpha   90.00
_cell.angle_beta   90.00
_cell.angle_gamma   90.00
#
_symmetry.space_group_name_H-M   'P 1'
#
loop_
_entity.id
_entity.type
_entity.pdbx_description
1 polymer ?
#
loop_
_entity_poly.entity_id
_entity_poly.type
_entity_poly.pdbx_seq_one_letter_code
_entity_poly.pdbx_strand_id
1 'polypeptide(L)' 'MARKFSNRTIAYLVVAGISVLPALLAGCTTPAPYAPQAYSGGPGYNDERLAQNRYRVSFTGKTATPRAQVED' A
#
# COMPACT_ATOMS: atom_id res chain seq x y z
N MET A 1 -17.44 28.69 35.21
CA MET A 1 -17.31 28.73 33.73
C MET A 1 -17.62 27.34 33.18
N ALA A 2 -18.70 27.18 32.41
CA ALA A 2 -18.99 25.93 31.67
C ALA A 2 -19.38 26.31 30.24
N ARG A 3 -18.52 26.01 29.26
CA ARG A 3 -18.81 26.20 27.84
C ARG A 3 -19.90 25.21 27.43
N LYS A 4 -21.08 25.72 27.11
CA LYS A 4 -22.24 24.94 26.64
C LYS A 4 -21.97 24.55 25.18
N PHE A 5 -21.44 23.35 24.95
CA PHE A 5 -21.17 22.87 23.59
C PHE A 5 -22.49 22.63 22.85
N SER A 6 -22.68 23.31 21.72
CA SER A 6 -23.89 23.21 20.89
C SER A 6 -23.90 21.90 20.11
N ASN A 7 -25.06 21.24 20.02
CA ASN A 7 -25.21 19.98 19.28
C ASN A 7 -24.81 20.10 17.81
N ARG A 8 -24.89 21.31 17.24
CA ARG A 8 -24.43 21.58 15.86
C ARG A 8 -22.92 21.48 15.73
N THR A 9 -22.17 22.02 16.71
CA THR A 9 -20.71 21.89 16.77
C THR A 9 -20.27 20.44 16.99
N ILE A 10 -21.02 19.66 17.77
CA ILE A 10 -20.74 18.22 17.95
C ILE A 10 -20.96 17.47 16.64
N ALA A 11 -22.05 17.74 15.91
CA ALA A 11 -22.34 17.11 14.62
C ALA A 11 -21.27 17.39 13.56
N TYR A 12 -20.76 18.62 13.45
CA TYR A 12 -19.68 18.94 12.52
C TYR A 12 -18.36 18.24 12.86
N LEU A 13 -18.02 18.11 14.15
CA LEU A 13 -16.82 17.39 14.58
C LEU A 13 -16.93 15.88 14.32
N VAL A 14 -18.12 15.30 14.45
CA VAL A 14 -18.37 13.88 14.12
C VAL A 14 -18.28 13.64 12.61
N VAL A 15 -18.88 14.49 11.78
CA VAL A 15 -18.78 14.37 10.30
C VAL A 15 -17.35 14.57 9.82
N ALA A 16 -16.62 15.54 10.37
CA ALA A 16 -15.21 15.77 10.07
C ALA A 16 -14.31 14.61 10.55
N GLY A 17 -14.65 13.95 11.66
CA GLY A 17 -13.91 12.77 12.14
C GLY A 17 -14.15 11.53 11.28
N ILE A 18 -15.38 11.32 10.81
CA ILE A 18 -15.75 10.14 10.01
C ILE A 18 -15.15 10.18 8.60
N SER A 19 -14.99 11.36 8.00
CA SER A 19 -14.45 11.50 6.64
C SER A 19 -12.96 11.15 6.52
N VAL A 20 -12.20 11.16 7.61
CA VAL A 20 -10.76 10.84 7.61
C VAL A 20 -10.49 9.33 7.54
N LEU A 21 -11.42 8.52 8.03
CA LEU A 21 -11.26 7.06 8.12
C LEU A 21 -11.01 6.37 6.76
N PRO A 22 -11.81 6.60 5.70
CA PRO A 22 -11.57 5.93 4.42
C PRO A 22 -10.27 6.37 3.73
N ALA A 23 -9.80 7.60 3.95
CA ALA A 23 -8.54 8.09 3.38
C ALA A 23 -7.31 7.35 3.96
N LEU A 24 -7.37 6.94 5.22
CA LEU A 24 -6.32 6.16 5.87
C LEU A 24 -6.28 4.70 5.38
N LEU A 25 -7.42 4.12 4.99
CA LEU A 25 -7.49 2.74 4.52
C LEU A 25 -7.04 2.57 3.06
N ALA A 26 -7.10 3.62 2.24
CA ALA A 26 -6.75 3.55 0.82
C ALA A 26 -5.28 3.11 0.57
N GLY A 27 -4.36 3.46 1.48
CA GLY A 27 -2.93 3.13 1.36
C GLY A 27 -2.61 1.63 1.48
N CYS A 28 -3.52 0.81 1.99
CA CYS A 28 -3.32 -0.64 2.11
C CYS A 28 -3.58 -1.42 0.81
N THR A 29 -4.17 -0.79 -0.21
CA THR A 29 -4.60 -1.46 -1.44
C THR A 29 -3.73 -1.18 -2.66
N THR A 30 -2.73 -0.30 -2.54
CA THR A 30 -1.87 0.07 -3.67
C THR A 30 -1.03 -1.13 -4.14
N PRO A 31 -1.15 -1.56 -5.40
CA PRO A 31 -0.29 -2.59 -5.97
C PRO A 31 1.18 -2.19 -5.84
N ALA A 32 2.06 -3.14 -5.53
CA ALA A 32 3.48 -2.84 -5.53
C ALA A 32 3.93 -2.44 -6.96
N PRO A 33 4.65 -1.32 -7.13
CA PRO A 33 5.19 -0.96 -8.44
C PRO A 33 6.21 -2.00 -8.90
N TYR A 34 6.32 -2.19 -10.21
CA TYR A 34 7.39 -3.01 -10.79
C TYR A 34 8.72 -2.29 -10.63
N ALA A 35 9.53 -2.72 -9.66
CA ALA A 35 10.78 -2.06 -9.27
C ALA A 35 11.77 -3.08 -8.67
N PRO A 36 13.08 -2.75 -8.62
CA PRO A 36 14.06 -3.59 -7.95
C PRO A 36 13.71 -3.83 -6.48
N GLN A 37 14.09 -5.00 -5.95
CA GLN A 37 13.99 -5.26 -4.51
C GLN A 37 14.87 -4.29 -3.72
N ALA A 38 14.25 -3.56 -2.77
CA ALA A 38 14.97 -2.62 -1.90
C ALA A 38 15.79 -3.31 -0.80
N TYR A 39 15.40 -4.52 -0.41
CA TYR A 39 16.08 -5.36 0.58
C TYR A 39 15.81 -6.84 0.27
N SER A 40 16.67 -7.73 0.77
CA SER A 40 16.56 -9.18 0.53
C SER A 40 15.22 -9.74 1.01
N GLY A 41 14.51 -10.46 0.14
CA GLY A 41 13.17 -11.00 0.41
C GLY A 41 12.04 -9.97 0.40
N GLY A 42 12.33 -8.71 0.08
CA GLY A 42 11.34 -7.66 -0.10
C GLY A 42 10.53 -7.80 -1.40
N PRO A 43 9.48 -6.99 -1.57
CA PRO A 43 8.74 -6.91 -2.83
C PRO A 43 9.61 -6.31 -3.95
N GLY A 44 9.36 -6.74 -5.20
CA GLY A 44 10.10 -6.29 -6.40
C GLY A 44 10.84 -7.40 -7.12
N TYR A 45 11.63 -7.06 -8.13
CA TYR A 45 12.47 -8.00 -8.88
C TYR A 45 13.92 -8.04 -8.39
N ASN A 46 14.57 -9.20 -8.52
CA ASN A 46 16.01 -9.36 -8.40
C ASN A 46 16.56 -10.28 -9.49
N ASP A 47 17.85 -10.06 -9.79
CA ASP A 47 18.58 -10.80 -10.80
C ASP A 47 19.75 -11.54 -10.14
N GLU A 48 19.80 -12.86 -10.31
CA GLU A 48 20.90 -13.70 -9.87
C GLU A 48 21.68 -14.21 -11.09
N ARG A 49 23.00 -13.95 -11.12
CA ARG A 49 23.85 -14.42 -12.22
C ARG A 49 24.22 -15.87 -12.01
N LEU A 50 23.80 -16.73 -12.94
CA LEU A 50 24.09 -18.17 -12.92
C LEU A 50 25.33 -18.55 -13.72
N ALA A 51 25.58 -17.85 -14.84
CA ALA A 51 26.76 -18.04 -15.68
C ALA A 51 27.04 -16.78 -16.52
N GLN A 52 28.06 -16.83 -17.37
CA GLN A 52 28.28 -15.79 -18.37
C GLN A 52 27.07 -15.72 -19.31
N ASN A 53 26.42 -14.56 -19.36
CA ASN A 53 25.17 -14.30 -20.08
C ASN A 53 23.97 -15.17 -19.67
N ARG A 54 23.96 -15.71 -18.44
CA ARG A 54 22.80 -16.44 -17.90
C ARG A 54 22.40 -15.87 -16.54
N TYR A 55 21.17 -15.40 -16.46
CA TYR A 55 20.59 -14.77 -15.27
C TYR A 55 19.26 -15.42 -14.94
N ARG A 56 18.97 -15.54 -13.65
CA ARG A 56 17.63 -15.87 -13.13
C ARG A 56 17.02 -14.58 -12.61
N VAL A 57 15.92 -14.16 -13.23
CA VAL A 57 15.09 -13.05 -12.74
C VAL A 57 13.97 -13.66 -11.91
N SER A 58 13.79 -13.18 -10.68
CA SER A 58 12.64 -13.53 -9.84
C SER A 58 11.90 -12.27 -9.43
N PHE A 59 10.57 -12.34 -9.34
CA PHE A 59 9.73 -11.25 -8.87
C PHE A 59 8.92 -11.69 -7.66
N THR A 60 8.98 -10.89 -6.59
CA THR A 60 8.19 -11.10 -5.38
C THR A 60 7.08 -10.06 -5.31
N GLY A 61 5.84 -10.50 -5.48
CA GLY A 61 4.64 -9.66 -5.33
C GLY A 61 4.26 -9.43 -3.86
N LYS A 62 3.33 -8.51 -3.62
CA LYS A 62 2.60 -8.38 -2.35
C LYS A 62 1.24 -9.06 -2.47
N THR A 63 0.61 -9.42 -1.34
CA THR A 63 -0.74 -10.03 -1.29
C THR A 63 -1.82 -9.22 -2.02
N ALA A 64 -1.62 -7.90 -2.17
CA ALA A 64 -2.52 -7.00 -2.88
C ALA A 64 -2.34 -7.03 -4.42
N THR A 65 -1.26 -7.59 -4.95
CA THR A 65 -1.04 -7.74 -6.40
C THR A 65 -1.74 -9.02 -6.88
N PRO A 66 -2.80 -8.94 -7.70
CA PRO A 66 -3.48 -10.12 -8.23
C PRO A 66 -2.53 -10.95 -9.10
N ARG A 67 -2.69 -12.28 -9.08
CA ARG A 67 -1.89 -13.20 -9.93
C ARG A 67 -1.93 -12.81 -11.41
N ALA A 68 -3.11 -12.44 -11.94
CA ALA A 68 -3.28 -12.04 -13.34
C ALA A 68 -2.31 -10.92 -13.76
N GLN A 69 -2.08 -9.92 -12.89
CA GLN A 69 -1.17 -8.82 -13.18
C GLN A 69 0.31 -9.24 -13.34
N VAL A 70 0.69 -10.42 -12.84
CA VAL A 70 2.06 -10.97 -12.95
C VAL A 70 2.19 -11.93 -14.15
N GLU A 71 1.07 -12.54 -14.56
CA GLU A 71 1.06 -13.62 -15.54
C GLU A 71 0.61 -13.19 -16.95
N ASP A 72 -0.05 -12.03 -17.08
CA ASP A 72 -0.39 -11.40 -18.36
C ASP A 72 0.85 -10.78 -19.05
#